data_AF-A0A8B6C0T0-F1
#
_entry.id   AF-A0A8B6C0T0-F1
#
_cell.length_a   1.000
_cell.length_b   1.000
_cell.length_c   1.000
_cell.angle_alpha   90.00
_cell.angle_beta   90.00
_cell.angle_gamma   90.00
#
_symmetry.space_group_name_H-M   'P 1'
#
loop_
_entity.id
_entity.type
_entity.pdbx_description
1 polymer ?
#
loop_
_entity_poly.entity_id
_entity_poly.type
_entity_poly.pdbx_seq_one_letter_code
_entity_poly.pdbx_strand_id
1 'polypeptide(L)'
;MTLGKGLNFIPTDKISRTNIMKDFKKFERKLRLKHFFHEYKTIPKTNHPFKEKSKFSVPIIGDNPIEQYIFHTKMELSNYKPNKTKNMTKEETQCLRTLRHIETITIHKADKNNITVVQNKKDYANEGERQLNDGIHYIEIPEINIKNTMNKINEIVYNMNKDNYLDEITFKYIKYENQYITTPFAYFLPKIHKLDNEILKDIYKQQTEIKIQVPARPIISQCNGPLERIGRYLDFFLLPIVKTQTTYISDTGSFIRLLEKSKIETDTLL
;
A
#
# COMPACT_ATOMS: atom_id res chain seq x y z
N MET A 1 13.45 6.09 23.25
CA MET A 1 11.98 5.96 23.25
C MET A 1 11.57 5.17 22.01
N THR A 2 11.09 3.93 22.19
CA THR A 2 10.90 2.94 21.12
C THR A 2 10.03 3.42 19.95
N LEU A 3 8.87 4.02 20.23
CA LEU A 3 7.97 4.55 19.19
C LEU A 3 8.48 5.84 18.52
N GLY A 4 9.46 6.51 19.15
CA GLY A 4 10.10 7.72 18.61
C GLY A 4 10.99 7.46 17.39
N LYS A 5 11.34 6.20 17.12
CA LYS A 5 12.01 5.82 15.85
C LYS A 5 11.08 5.89 14.64
N GLY A 6 9.77 6.03 14.86
CA GLY A 6 8.75 6.15 13.82
C GLY A 6 8.27 4.80 13.27
N LEU A 7 7.09 4.79 12.64
CA LEU A 7 6.45 3.57 12.12
C LEU A 7 7.14 2.97 10.89
N ASN A 8 8.04 3.71 10.23
CA ASN A 8 8.85 3.22 9.12
C ASN A 8 10.17 2.58 9.58
N PHE A 9 10.47 2.62 10.88
CA PHE A 9 11.65 1.95 11.41
C PHE A 9 11.48 0.44 11.30
N ILE A 10 12.50 -0.23 10.75
CA ILE A 10 12.53 -1.68 10.60
C ILE A 10 13.51 -2.25 11.63
N PRO A 11 13.01 -2.91 12.69
CA PRO A 11 13.88 -3.64 13.61
C PRO A 11 14.75 -4.65 12.87
N THR A 12 16.01 -4.81 13.28
CA THR A 12 16.85 -5.91 12.79
C THR A 12 16.26 -7.22 13.31
N ASP A 13 15.43 -7.85 12.48
CA ASP A 13 14.81 -9.13 12.81
C ASP A 13 15.74 -10.31 12.57
N LYS A 14 15.36 -11.47 13.11
CA LYS A 14 16.03 -12.72 12.76
C LYS A 14 15.80 -13.01 11.28
N ILE A 15 16.85 -12.87 10.48
CA ILE A 15 16.81 -13.27 9.07
C ILE A 15 16.51 -14.77 9.01
N SER A 16 15.34 -15.10 8.45
CA SER A 16 14.91 -16.47 8.24
C SER A 16 15.54 -17.04 6.97
N ARG A 17 16.28 -18.15 7.10
CA ARG A 17 16.82 -18.87 5.93
C ARG A 17 15.73 -19.26 4.94
N THR A 18 14.54 -19.60 5.43
CA THR A 18 13.39 -19.90 4.59
C THR A 18 12.96 -18.69 3.76
N ASN A 19 13.01 -17.49 4.33
CA ASN A 19 12.69 -16.25 3.59
C ASN A 19 13.78 -15.92 2.57
N ILE A 20 15.06 -16.02 2.93
CA ILE A 20 16.18 -15.86 1.97
C ILE A 20 15.97 -16.80 0.79
N MET A 21 15.69 -18.08 1.04
CA MET A 21 15.54 -19.06 -0.04
C MET A 21 14.29 -18.82 -0.90
N LYS A 22 13.18 -18.33 -0.29
CA LYS A 22 11.99 -17.90 -1.04
C LYS A 22 12.29 -16.72 -1.95
N ASP A 23 13.04 -15.73 -1.47
CA ASP A 23 13.42 -14.57 -2.28
C ASP A 23 14.44 -14.94 -3.35
N PHE A 24 15.37 -15.85 -3.03
CA PHE A 24 16.30 -16.40 -4.00
C PHE A 24 15.59 -17.13 -5.14
N LYS A 25 14.51 -17.89 -4.87
CA LYS A 25 13.68 -18.48 -5.93
C LYS A 25 13.07 -17.43 -6.87
N LYS A 26 12.68 -16.26 -6.35
CA LYS A 26 12.19 -15.16 -7.21
C LYS A 26 13.30 -14.59 -8.07
N PHE A 27 14.51 -14.46 -7.51
CA PHE A 27 15.71 -14.03 -8.22
C PHE A 27 16.10 -15.01 -9.33
N GLU A 28 16.22 -16.30 -9.01
CA GLU A 28 16.42 -17.43 -9.93
C GLU A 28 15.45 -17.34 -11.11
N ARG A 29 14.14 -17.25 -10.83
CA ARG A 29 13.12 -17.15 -11.88
C ARG A 29 13.34 -15.92 -12.76
N LYS A 30 13.63 -14.76 -12.17
CA LYS A 30 13.87 -13.52 -12.91
C LYS A 30 15.10 -13.62 -13.82
N LEU A 31 16.18 -14.21 -13.32
CA LEU A 31 17.42 -14.39 -14.07
C LEU A 31 17.21 -15.34 -15.25
N ARG A 32 16.59 -16.51 -15.01
CA ARG A 32 16.24 -17.48 -16.07
C ARG A 32 15.34 -16.87 -17.13
N LEU A 33 14.28 -16.16 -16.74
CA LEU A 33 13.39 -15.48 -17.69
C LEU A 33 14.15 -14.46 -18.55
N LYS A 34 15.05 -13.67 -17.94
CA LYS A 34 15.83 -12.68 -18.68
C LYS A 34 16.77 -13.33 -19.69
N HIS A 35 17.37 -14.48 -19.35
CA HIS A 35 18.21 -15.24 -20.26
C HIS A 35 17.43 -15.90 -21.38
N PHE A 36 16.36 -16.63 -21.04
CA PHE A 36 15.52 -17.34 -21.99
C PHE A 36 14.96 -16.41 -23.07
N PHE A 37 14.55 -15.20 -22.69
CA PHE A 37 14.04 -14.20 -23.63
C PHE A 37 15.13 -13.26 -24.19
N HIS A 38 16.42 -13.48 -23.90
CA HIS A 38 17.50 -12.58 -24.32
C HIS A 38 17.62 -12.49 -25.85
N GLU A 39 17.45 -13.60 -26.55
CA GLU A 39 17.55 -13.66 -28.02
C GLU A 39 16.29 -13.15 -28.72
N TYR A 40 15.17 -13.06 -27.98
CA TYR A 40 13.88 -12.60 -28.48
C TYR A 40 13.74 -11.06 -28.42
N LYS A 41 14.81 -10.33 -28.78
CA LYS A 41 14.86 -8.85 -28.74
C LYS A 41 13.83 -8.17 -29.67
N THR A 42 13.24 -8.93 -30.59
CA THR A 42 12.29 -8.47 -31.61
C THR A 42 10.82 -8.56 -31.18
N ILE A 43 10.51 -9.12 -30.00
CA ILE A 43 9.11 -9.12 -29.51
C ILE A 43 8.72 -7.66 -29.20
N PRO A 44 7.63 -7.14 -29.81
CA PRO A 44 7.14 -5.80 -29.50
C PRO A 44 6.97 -5.63 -27.99
N LYS A 45 7.53 -4.56 -27.43
CA LYS A 45 7.41 -4.19 -26.00
C LYS A 45 6.00 -3.76 -25.60
N THR A 46 4.96 -4.11 -26.37
CA THR A 46 3.58 -3.81 -26.00
C THR A 46 3.13 -4.82 -24.95
N ASN A 47 3.69 -4.67 -23.75
CA ASN A 47 3.14 -5.33 -22.58
C ASN A 47 1.74 -4.77 -22.36
N HIS A 48 0.74 -5.61 -22.61
CA HIS A 48 -0.63 -5.28 -22.28
C HIS A 48 -0.72 -4.82 -20.81
N PRO A 49 -1.29 -3.63 -20.51
CA PRO A 49 -1.27 -3.04 -19.17
C PRO A 49 -2.17 -3.80 -18.19
N PHE A 50 -3.21 -4.45 -18.69
CA PHE A 50 -4.18 -5.21 -17.90
C PHE A 50 -3.95 -6.70 -18.12
N LYS A 51 -2.95 -7.27 -17.44
CA LYS A 51 -2.69 -8.70 -17.55
C LYS A 51 -2.31 -9.30 -16.22
N GLU A 52 -2.61 -10.59 -16.09
CA GLU A 52 -2.17 -11.37 -14.94
C GLU A 52 -0.67 -11.55 -14.91
N LYS A 53 -0.13 -11.70 -13.70
CA LYS A 53 1.28 -12.04 -13.52
C LYS A 53 1.51 -13.44 -14.08
N SER A 54 2.40 -13.55 -15.07
CA SER A 54 2.77 -14.83 -15.65
C SER A 54 3.37 -15.76 -14.60
N LYS A 55 2.78 -16.97 -14.49
CA LYS A 55 3.30 -18.09 -13.70
C LYS A 55 4.37 -18.90 -14.44
N PHE A 56 4.68 -18.54 -15.68
CA PHE A 56 5.69 -19.23 -16.48
C PHE A 56 7.05 -19.25 -15.76
N SER A 57 7.66 -20.42 -15.69
CA SER A 57 9.03 -20.63 -15.24
C SER A 57 9.77 -21.36 -16.35
N VAL A 58 10.96 -20.88 -16.67
CA VAL A 58 11.82 -21.54 -17.65
C VAL A 58 12.22 -22.91 -17.08
N PRO A 59 11.98 -24.02 -17.81
CA PRO A 59 12.52 -25.32 -17.44
C PRO A 59 14.05 -25.23 -17.34
N ILE A 60 14.66 -26.04 -16.49
CA ILE A 60 16.12 -26.10 -16.44
C ILE A 60 16.58 -26.81 -17.72
N ILE A 61 17.22 -26.07 -18.64
CA ILE A 61 17.69 -26.59 -19.92
C ILE A 61 19.22 -26.52 -19.93
N GLY A 62 19.84 -27.70 -19.83
CA GLY A 62 21.28 -27.89 -19.96
C GLY A 62 22.13 -27.28 -18.85
N ASP A 63 23.43 -27.52 -18.96
CA ASP A 63 24.44 -26.85 -18.14
C ASP A 63 24.88 -25.57 -18.87
N ASN A 64 24.44 -24.42 -18.35
CA ASN A 64 24.79 -23.11 -18.90
C ASN A 64 25.34 -22.22 -17.78
N PRO A 65 26.09 -21.16 -18.10
CA PRO A 65 26.73 -20.31 -17.09
C PRO A 65 25.76 -19.72 -16.06
N ILE A 66 24.49 -19.54 -16.42
CA ILE A 66 23.47 -19.02 -15.50
C ILE A 66 23.00 -20.07 -14.51
N GLU A 67 22.81 -21.32 -14.93
CA GLU A 67 22.49 -22.40 -14.00
C GLU A 67 23.66 -22.65 -13.04
N GLN A 68 24.90 -22.59 -13.52
CA GLN A 68 26.10 -22.65 -12.66
C GLN A 68 26.13 -21.49 -11.66
N TYR A 69 25.89 -20.26 -12.12
CA TYR A 69 25.84 -19.08 -11.24
C TYR A 69 24.73 -19.20 -10.18
N ILE A 70 23.53 -19.65 -10.56
CA ILE A 70 22.41 -19.88 -9.65
C ILE A 70 22.79 -20.96 -8.63
N PHE A 71 23.40 -22.06 -9.06
CA PHE A 71 23.83 -23.15 -8.19
C PHE A 71 24.88 -22.69 -7.17
N HIS A 72 25.97 -22.05 -7.63
CA HIS A 72 27.02 -21.55 -6.75
C HIS A 72 26.51 -20.48 -5.78
N THR A 73 25.70 -19.53 -6.26
CA THR A 73 25.10 -18.49 -5.40
C THR A 73 24.17 -19.13 -4.36
N LYS A 74 23.40 -20.17 -4.72
CA LYS A 74 22.56 -20.91 -3.78
C LYS A 74 23.39 -21.60 -2.71
N MET A 75 24.52 -22.19 -3.07
CA MET A 75 25.47 -22.82 -2.14
C MET A 75 26.08 -21.78 -1.18
N GLU A 76 26.54 -20.64 -1.70
CA GLU A 76 27.05 -19.53 -0.90
C GLU A 76 25.99 -19.00 0.08
N LEU A 77 24.76 -18.75 -0.40
CA LEU A 77 23.65 -18.30 0.43
C LEU A 77 23.22 -19.33 1.49
N SER A 78 23.39 -20.63 1.21
CA SER A 78 23.13 -21.69 2.19
C SER A 78 24.14 -21.65 3.35
N ASN A 79 25.37 -21.23 3.05
CA ASN A 79 26.45 -21.04 4.02
C ASN A 79 26.49 -19.63 4.63
N TYR A 80 25.76 -18.67 4.05
CA TYR A 80 25.75 -17.28 4.49
C TYR A 80 25.25 -17.16 5.93
N LYS A 81 26.03 -16.44 6.75
CA LYS A 81 25.70 -16.09 8.12
C LYS A 81 25.35 -14.59 8.14
N PRO A 82 24.06 -14.23 8.23
CA PRO A 82 23.66 -12.83 8.27
C PRO A 82 24.31 -12.10 9.45
N ASN A 83 24.75 -10.87 9.19
CA ASN A 83 25.22 -9.99 10.25
C ASN A 83 24.06 -9.70 11.22
N LYS A 84 24.32 -9.83 12.53
CA LYS A 84 23.30 -9.74 13.60
C LYS A 84 23.36 -8.40 14.33
N THR A 85 23.86 -7.34 13.70
CA THR A 85 23.92 -6.02 14.32
C THR A 85 22.51 -5.56 14.70
N LYS A 86 22.23 -5.58 16.00
CA LYS A 86 20.95 -5.14 16.53
C LYS A 86 20.90 -3.62 16.44
N ASN A 87 19.85 -3.09 15.81
CA ASN A 87 19.55 -1.65 15.77
C ASN A 87 18.57 -1.23 16.89
N MET A 88 18.34 -2.12 17.86
CA MET A 88 17.48 -1.94 19.03
C MET A 88 18.13 -2.53 20.29
N THR A 89 17.90 -1.86 21.41
CA THR A 89 18.26 -2.35 22.75
C THR A 89 17.31 -3.46 23.22
N LYS A 90 17.67 -4.16 24.31
CA LYS A 90 16.80 -5.19 24.90
C LYS A 90 15.52 -4.57 25.46
N GLU A 91 15.65 -3.40 26.04
CA GLU A 91 14.60 -2.59 26.65
C GLU A 91 13.60 -2.11 25.58
N GLU A 92 14.09 -1.60 24.45
CA GLU A 92 13.24 -1.21 23.32
C GLU A 92 12.48 -2.41 22.74
N THR A 93 13.15 -3.56 22.61
CA THR A 93 12.52 -4.80 22.13
C THR A 93 11.43 -5.27 23.09
N GLN A 94 11.69 -5.24 24.39
CA GLN A 94 10.73 -5.62 25.41
C GLN A 94 9.54 -4.65 25.45
N CYS A 95 9.79 -3.36 25.25
CA CYS A 95 8.76 -2.33 25.11
C CYS A 95 7.84 -2.63 23.90
N LEU A 96 8.38 -2.93 22.71
CA LEU A 96 7.55 -3.33 21.55
C LEU A 96 6.70 -4.55 21.84
N ARG A 97 7.28 -5.57 22.49
CA ARG A 97 6.53 -6.76 22.89
C ARG A 97 5.40 -6.39 23.83
N THR A 98 5.67 -5.58 24.84
CA THR A 98 4.65 -5.14 25.80
C THR A 98 3.53 -4.39 25.08
N LEU A 99 3.86 -3.37 24.29
CA LEU A 99 2.89 -2.58 23.52
C LEU A 99 2.02 -3.44 22.60
N ARG A 100 2.59 -4.47 21.96
CA ARG A 100 1.85 -5.39 21.08
C ARG A 100 0.76 -6.18 21.81
N HIS A 101 0.94 -6.47 23.10
CA HIS A 101 -0.02 -7.27 23.88
C HIS A 101 -1.03 -6.41 24.65
N ILE A 102 -0.91 -5.07 24.62
CA ILE A 102 -1.91 -4.19 25.24
C ILE A 102 -3.11 -4.09 24.30
N GLU A 103 -4.22 -4.74 24.67
CA GLU A 103 -5.42 -4.79 23.84
C GLU A 103 -6.27 -3.51 23.89
N THR A 104 -6.03 -2.65 24.88
CA THR A 104 -6.79 -1.42 25.14
C THR A 104 -6.31 -0.23 24.31
N ILE A 105 -5.22 -0.36 23.57
CA ILE A 105 -4.64 0.71 22.73
C ILE A 105 -4.63 0.32 21.27
N THR A 106 -4.55 1.34 20.41
CA THR A 106 -4.20 1.21 19.00
C THR A 106 -2.99 2.10 18.71
N ILE A 107 -2.12 1.65 17.80
CA ILE A 107 -0.93 2.40 17.38
C ILE A 107 -1.00 2.57 15.87
N HIS A 108 -1.06 3.81 15.41
CA HIS A 108 -1.20 4.14 13.99
C HIS A 108 -0.56 5.50 13.67
N LYS A 109 -0.50 5.84 12.39
CA LYS A 109 0.03 7.11 11.91
C LYS A 109 -1.02 8.21 12.06
N ALA A 110 -0.61 9.42 12.41
CA ALA A 110 -1.46 10.60 12.31
C ALA A 110 -1.78 10.94 10.83
N ASP A 111 -2.90 11.65 10.62
CA ASP A 111 -3.31 12.13 9.30
C ASP A 111 -2.26 13.03 8.61
N LYS A 112 -1.48 13.77 9.41
CA LYS A 112 -0.41 14.66 8.96
C LYS A 112 0.87 14.47 9.78
N ASN A 113 1.98 14.98 9.26
CA ASN A 113 3.28 15.13 9.95
C ASN A 113 4.01 13.84 10.34
N ASN A 114 3.58 12.66 9.84
CA ASN A 114 4.24 11.38 10.10
C ASN A 114 4.46 11.03 11.59
N ILE A 115 3.58 11.53 12.44
CA ILE A 115 3.60 11.31 13.88
C ILE A 115 2.99 9.94 14.19
N THR A 116 3.62 9.20 15.11
CA THR A 116 3.06 7.99 15.70
C THR A 116 2.05 8.37 16.78
N VAL A 117 0.82 7.87 16.69
CA VAL A 117 -0.24 8.08 17.67
C VAL A 117 -0.47 6.78 18.43
N VAL A 118 -0.52 6.88 19.75
CA VAL A 118 -1.03 5.83 20.63
C VAL A 118 -2.38 6.33 21.17
N GLN A 119 -3.45 5.60 20.89
CA GLN A 119 -4.81 6.01 21.25
C GLN A 119 -5.53 4.88 21.98
N ASN A 120 -6.41 5.23 22.92
CA ASN A 120 -7.36 4.28 23.48
C ASN A 120 -8.23 3.68 22.37
N LYS A 121 -8.36 2.34 22.37
CA LYS A 121 -9.09 1.60 21.34
C LYS A 121 -10.58 1.89 21.32
N LYS A 122 -11.19 2.16 22.48
CA LYS A 122 -12.59 2.52 22.59
C LYS A 122 -12.85 3.89 21.97
N ASP A 123 -12.03 4.89 22.29
CA ASP A 123 -12.18 6.24 21.73
C ASP A 123 -11.97 6.26 20.21
N TYR A 124 -11.04 5.43 19.72
CA TYR A 124 -10.83 5.21 18.29
C TYR A 124 -12.08 4.61 17.61
N ALA A 125 -12.68 3.57 18.21
CA ALA A 125 -13.89 2.95 17.68
C ALA A 125 -15.08 3.92 17.71
N ASN A 126 -15.25 4.65 18.82
CA ASN A 126 -16.31 5.66 18.96
C ASN A 126 -16.20 6.77 17.91
N GLU A 127 -14.99 7.20 17.51
CA GLU A 127 -14.84 8.18 16.43
C GLU A 127 -15.36 7.62 15.10
N GLY A 128 -15.01 6.36 14.83
CA GLY A 128 -15.46 5.68 13.62
C GLY A 128 -16.97 5.56 13.57
N GLU A 129 -17.58 5.08 14.65
CA GLU A 129 -19.05 4.97 14.77
C GLU A 129 -19.73 6.34 14.66
N ARG A 130 -19.20 7.38 15.31
CA ARG A 130 -19.72 8.75 15.21
C ARG A 130 -19.75 9.24 13.77
N GLN A 131 -18.71 8.97 12.98
CA GLN A 131 -18.66 9.35 11.56
C GLN A 131 -19.60 8.51 10.70
N LEU A 132 -19.66 7.20 10.92
CA LEU A 132 -20.49 6.29 10.12
C LEU A 132 -21.98 6.42 10.40
N ASN A 133 -22.36 6.88 11.59
CA ASN A 133 -23.75 7.18 11.97
C ASN A 133 -24.23 8.55 11.47
N ASP A 134 -23.42 9.26 10.69
CA ASP A 134 -23.85 10.51 10.04
C ASP A 134 -24.77 10.21 8.85
N GLY A 135 -26.08 10.29 9.10
CA GLY A 135 -27.12 10.07 8.09
C GLY A 135 -27.16 11.09 6.94
N ILE A 136 -26.36 12.16 7.00
CA ILE A 136 -26.20 13.10 5.87
C ILE A 136 -25.25 12.50 4.82
N HIS A 137 -24.23 11.75 5.26
CA HIS A 137 -23.14 11.27 4.40
C HIS A 137 -23.16 9.76 4.18
N TYR A 138 -23.76 9.01 5.10
CA TYR A 138 -23.76 7.55 5.09
C TYR A 138 -25.17 7.00 5.24
N ILE A 139 -25.38 5.83 4.62
CA ILE A 139 -26.58 5.03 4.76
C ILE A 139 -26.13 3.63 5.13
N GLU A 140 -26.73 3.06 6.16
CA GLU A 140 -26.47 1.70 6.58
C GLU A 140 -27.00 0.70 5.53
N ILE A 141 -26.15 -0.26 5.17
CA ILE A 141 -26.53 -1.38 4.31
C ILE A 141 -26.81 -2.61 5.18
N PRO A 142 -27.96 -3.28 5.03
CA PRO A 142 -28.33 -4.42 5.89
C PRO A 142 -27.37 -5.59 5.81
N GLU A 143 -26.78 -5.81 4.63
CA GLU A 143 -25.85 -6.91 4.39
C GLU A 143 -24.79 -6.53 3.36
N ILE A 144 -23.53 -6.89 3.65
CA ILE A 144 -22.44 -6.76 2.69
C ILE A 144 -22.52 -7.94 1.70
N ASN A 145 -22.96 -7.67 0.48
CA ASN A 145 -23.03 -8.71 -0.56
C ASN A 145 -21.94 -8.56 -1.64
N ILE A 146 -20.70 -8.93 -1.29
CA ILE A 146 -19.56 -8.89 -2.22
C ILE A 146 -19.81 -9.78 -3.45
N LYS A 147 -20.48 -10.92 -3.28
CA LYS A 147 -20.81 -11.84 -4.38
C LYS A 147 -21.71 -11.19 -5.41
N ASN A 148 -22.75 -10.47 -4.98
CA ASN A 148 -23.62 -9.73 -5.87
C ASN A 148 -22.86 -8.61 -6.60
N THR A 149 -21.99 -7.88 -5.90
CA THR A 149 -21.12 -6.87 -6.52
C THR A 149 -20.23 -7.49 -7.61
N MET A 150 -19.61 -8.65 -7.34
CA MET A 150 -18.79 -9.36 -8.33
C MET A 150 -19.63 -9.84 -9.53
N ASN A 151 -20.83 -10.36 -9.30
CA ASN A 151 -21.72 -10.80 -10.37
C ASN A 151 -22.12 -9.64 -11.30
N LYS A 152 -22.52 -8.49 -10.72
CA LYS A 152 -22.84 -7.28 -11.48
C LYS A 152 -21.66 -6.81 -12.31
N ILE A 153 -20.45 -6.81 -11.73
CA ILE A 153 -19.24 -6.45 -12.45
C ILE A 153 -18.97 -7.42 -13.60
N ASN A 154 -19.07 -8.73 -13.35
CA ASN A 154 -18.87 -9.74 -14.38
C ASN A 154 -19.87 -9.59 -15.53
N GLU A 155 -21.12 -9.27 -15.24
CA GLU A 155 -22.15 -8.99 -16.24
C GLU A 155 -21.80 -7.77 -17.10
N ILE A 156 -21.44 -6.65 -16.46
CA ILE A 156 -21.01 -5.43 -17.18
C ILE A 156 -19.80 -5.71 -18.06
N VAL A 157 -18.77 -6.33 -17.50
CA VAL A 157 -17.50 -6.64 -18.19
C VAL A 157 -17.73 -7.62 -19.34
N TYR A 158 -18.64 -8.58 -19.18
CA TYR A 158 -19.05 -9.48 -20.25
C TYR A 158 -19.74 -8.75 -21.39
N ASN A 159 -20.72 -7.89 -21.09
CA ASN A 159 -21.42 -7.10 -22.12
C ASN A 159 -20.45 -6.16 -22.85
N MET A 160 -19.55 -5.49 -22.12
CA MET A 160 -18.53 -4.63 -22.73
C MET A 160 -17.57 -5.40 -23.66
N ASN A 161 -17.19 -6.63 -23.31
CA ASN A 161 -16.37 -7.46 -24.19
C ASN A 161 -17.16 -7.95 -25.41
N LYS A 162 -18.41 -8.37 -25.23
CA LYS A 162 -19.32 -8.78 -26.32
C LYS A 162 -19.52 -7.66 -27.34
N ASP A 163 -19.64 -6.42 -26.87
CA ASP A 163 -19.81 -5.23 -27.70
C ASP A 163 -18.47 -4.67 -28.24
N ASN A 164 -17.36 -5.40 -28.04
CA ASN A 164 -16.00 -5.03 -28.47
C ASN A 164 -15.41 -3.76 -27.84
N TYR A 165 -15.92 -3.32 -26.69
CA TYR A 165 -15.31 -2.23 -25.91
C TYR A 165 -14.09 -2.68 -25.09
N LEU A 166 -13.97 -3.97 -24.80
CA LEU A 166 -12.83 -4.57 -24.09
C LEU A 166 -12.20 -5.68 -24.92
N ASP A 167 -10.88 -5.63 -25.07
CA ASP A 167 -10.13 -6.76 -25.59
C ASP A 167 -10.15 -7.96 -24.62
N GLU A 168 -9.88 -9.15 -25.14
CA GLU A 168 -9.93 -10.41 -24.41
C GLU A 168 -8.98 -10.46 -23.20
N ILE A 169 -7.83 -9.79 -23.27
CA ILE A 169 -6.84 -9.77 -22.19
C ILE A 169 -7.36 -8.87 -21.06
N THR A 170 -7.88 -7.69 -21.38
CA THR A 170 -8.54 -6.80 -20.40
C THR A 170 -9.76 -7.47 -19.78
N PHE A 171 -10.61 -8.12 -20.58
CA PHE A 171 -11.78 -8.84 -20.12
C PHE A 171 -11.40 -9.87 -19.05
N LYS A 172 -10.45 -10.78 -19.36
CA LYS A 172 -9.93 -11.78 -18.41
C LYS A 172 -9.27 -11.16 -17.18
N TYR A 173 -8.63 -10.00 -17.34
CA TYR A 173 -8.03 -9.28 -16.24
C TYR A 173 -9.09 -8.72 -15.28
N ILE A 174 -10.18 -8.12 -15.76
CA ILE A 174 -11.17 -7.52 -14.85
C ILE A 174 -12.10 -8.60 -14.26
N LYS A 175 -12.48 -9.61 -15.05
CA LYS A 175 -13.44 -10.66 -14.67
C LYS A 175 -13.04 -11.43 -13.41
N TYR A 176 -14.00 -11.60 -12.50
CA TYR A 176 -13.86 -12.37 -11.27
C TYR A 176 -14.17 -13.86 -11.49
N GLU A 177 -13.18 -14.65 -11.90
CA GLU A 177 -13.30 -16.13 -11.98
C GLU A 177 -12.29 -16.87 -11.09
N ASN A 178 -11.12 -16.29 -10.78
CA ASN A 178 -10.05 -16.95 -10.03
C ASN A 178 -9.31 -16.00 -9.06
N GLN A 179 -10.01 -14.98 -8.58
CA GLN A 179 -9.41 -13.92 -7.78
C GLN A 179 -9.68 -14.11 -6.29
N TYR A 180 -8.66 -13.90 -5.45
CA TYR A 180 -8.85 -13.77 -4.02
C TYR A 180 -9.40 -12.37 -3.73
N ILE A 181 -10.66 -12.29 -3.33
CA ILE A 181 -11.34 -11.03 -3.04
C ILE A 181 -11.51 -10.85 -1.54
N THR A 182 -11.17 -9.66 -1.07
CA THR A 182 -11.33 -9.23 0.32
C THR A 182 -12.48 -8.23 0.42
N THR A 183 -13.18 -8.26 1.55
CA THR A 183 -14.08 -7.17 1.92
C THR A 183 -13.22 -5.92 2.16
N PRO A 184 -13.50 -4.78 1.49
CA PRO A 184 -12.85 -3.52 1.80
C PRO A 184 -13.02 -3.18 3.28
N PHE A 185 -11.98 -2.67 3.92
CA PHE A 185 -12.04 -2.32 5.34
C PHE A 185 -11.74 -0.85 5.54
N ALA A 186 -12.46 -0.25 6.49
CA ALA A 186 -12.26 1.13 6.91
C ALA A 186 -11.28 1.21 8.08
N TYR A 187 -10.42 2.23 8.07
CA TYR A 187 -9.64 2.63 9.23
C TYR A 187 -9.51 4.15 9.28
N PHE A 188 -9.21 4.70 10.46
CA PHE A 188 -9.33 6.12 10.73
C PHE A 188 -7.97 6.70 11.12
N LEU A 189 -7.54 7.78 10.48
CA LEU A 189 -6.27 8.45 10.80
C LEU A 189 -6.54 9.70 11.66
N PRO A 190 -6.05 9.80 12.90
CA PRO A 190 -6.33 10.95 13.75
C PRO A 190 -5.77 12.26 13.18
N LYS A 191 -6.62 13.28 13.14
CA LYS A 191 -6.27 14.64 12.73
C LYS A 191 -5.80 15.45 13.94
N ILE A 192 -4.71 15.03 14.57
CA ILE A 192 -4.15 15.70 15.76
C ILE A 192 -3.89 17.20 15.55
N HIS A 193 -3.64 17.63 14.31
CA HIS A 193 -3.46 19.03 13.93
C HIS A 193 -4.75 19.89 13.99
N LYS A 194 -5.90 19.30 14.31
CA LYS A 194 -7.18 19.98 14.51
C LYS A 194 -7.50 20.19 15.99
N LEU A 195 -6.66 19.68 16.89
CA LEU A 195 -6.77 19.94 18.33
C LEU A 195 -6.27 21.35 18.61
N ASP A 196 -6.84 22.01 19.62
CA ASP A 196 -6.39 23.32 20.09
C ASP A 196 -4.91 23.26 20.53
N ASN A 197 -4.18 24.35 20.36
CA ASN A 197 -2.78 24.48 20.74
C ASN A 197 -2.57 24.30 22.25
N GLU A 198 -3.51 24.72 23.09
CA GLU A 198 -3.42 24.49 24.55
C GLU A 198 -3.60 23.00 24.87
N ILE A 199 -4.59 22.34 24.26
CA ILE A 199 -4.80 20.88 24.37
C ILE A 199 -3.56 20.12 23.87
N LEU A 200 -2.96 20.56 22.76
CA LEU A 200 -1.73 19.98 22.23
C LEU A 200 -0.54 20.19 23.17
N LYS A 201 -0.39 21.37 23.78
CA LYS A 201 0.66 21.61 24.78
C LYS A 201 0.49 20.70 25.99
N ASP A 202 -0.73 20.46 26.45
CA ASP A 202 -1.03 19.54 27.55
C ASP A 202 -0.73 18.07 27.19
N ILE A 203 -1.04 17.66 25.94
CA ILE A 203 -0.61 16.37 25.36
C ILE A 203 0.91 16.24 25.41
N TYR A 204 1.61 17.25 24.88
CA TYR A 204 3.07 17.22 24.77
C TYR A 204 3.78 17.30 26.13
N LYS A 205 3.13 17.89 27.14
CA LYS A 205 3.63 17.98 28.53
C LYS A 205 3.32 16.74 29.40
N GLN A 206 2.78 15.66 28.83
CA GLN A 206 2.56 14.35 29.49
C GLN A 206 1.62 14.37 30.71
N GLN A 207 0.65 15.28 30.81
CA GLN A 207 -0.06 15.48 32.08
C GLN A 207 -1.58 15.26 32.12
N THR A 208 -2.26 14.82 31.06
CA THR A 208 -3.71 14.58 31.18
C THR A 208 -4.22 13.38 30.40
N GLU A 209 -5.16 12.68 31.02
CA GLU A 209 -6.09 11.76 30.37
C GLU A 209 -7.10 12.62 29.61
N ILE A 210 -6.99 12.66 28.29
CA ILE A 210 -7.74 13.61 27.46
C ILE A 210 -9.07 12.99 27.06
N LYS A 211 -10.15 13.46 27.68
CA LYS A 211 -11.54 13.17 27.25
C LYS A 211 -11.97 14.01 26.06
N ILE A 212 -11.13 14.10 25.02
CA ILE A 212 -11.44 14.84 23.80
C ILE A 212 -11.49 13.85 22.64
N GLN A 213 -12.63 13.81 21.97
CA GLN A 213 -12.82 13.03 20.77
C GLN A 213 -11.96 13.64 19.65
N VAL A 214 -10.87 12.96 19.28
CA VAL A 214 -9.97 13.44 18.21
C VAL A 214 -10.61 13.15 16.86
N PRO A 215 -10.89 14.18 16.02
CA PRO A 215 -11.43 13.94 14.69
C PRO A 215 -10.49 13.08 13.86
N ALA A 216 -11.02 12.17 13.04
CA ALA A 216 -10.19 11.32 12.19
C ALA A 216 -10.53 11.48 10.69
N ARG A 217 -9.59 11.08 9.81
CA ARG A 217 -9.84 10.90 8.38
C ARG A 217 -10.20 9.43 8.14
N PRO A 218 -11.39 9.11 7.62
CA PRO A 218 -11.71 7.76 7.21
C PRO A 218 -10.91 7.39 5.97
N ILE A 219 -10.34 6.20 5.95
CA ILE A 219 -9.64 5.60 4.83
C ILE A 219 -10.28 4.25 4.53
N ILE A 220 -10.68 4.03 3.28
CA ILE A 220 -11.21 2.75 2.81
C ILE A 220 -10.09 2.03 2.06
N SER A 221 -9.60 0.95 2.64
CA SER A 221 -8.66 0.05 1.97
C SER A 221 -9.42 -0.85 1.01
N GLN A 222 -9.20 -0.68 -0.29
CA GLN A 222 -9.75 -1.54 -1.34
C GLN A 222 -8.73 -2.57 -1.87
N CYS A 223 -7.66 -2.85 -1.11
CA CYS A 223 -6.64 -3.82 -1.50
C CYS A 223 -7.25 -5.22 -1.66
N ASN A 224 -7.17 -5.77 -2.86
CA ASN A 224 -7.85 -6.98 -3.34
C ASN A 224 -9.39 -6.91 -3.27
N GLY A 225 -9.96 -5.71 -3.21
CA GLY A 225 -11.40 -5.51 -3.22
C GLY A 225 -12.01 -5.67 -4.61
N PRO A 226 -13.35 -5.79 -4.70
CA PRO A 226 -14.06 -6.01 -5.96
C PRO A 226 -14.03 -4.82 -6.93
N LEU A 227 -13.44 -3.67 -6.55
CA LEU A 227 -13.32 -2.51 -7.43
C LEU A 227 -11.87 -2.17 -7.80
N GLU A 228 -10.87 -2.87 -7.23
CA GLU A 228 -9.45 -2.50 -7.43
C GLU A 228 -9.04 -2.53 -8.90
N ARG A 229 -9.41 -3.60 -9.62
CA ARG A 229 -9.02 -3.78 -11.03
C ARG A 229 -9.71 -2.82 -11.97
N ILE A 230 -10.98 -2.51 -11.70
CA ILE A 230 -11.73 -1.48 -12.44
C ILE A 230 -11.10 -0.11 -12.18
N GLY A 231 -10.81 0.22 -10.92
CA GLY A 231 -10.13 1.47 -10.56
C GLY A 231 -8.80 1.61 -11.30
N ARG A 232 -7.98 0.56 -11.31
CA ARG A 232 -6.72 0.53 -12.09
C ARG A 232 -6.95 0.70 -13.60
N TYR A 233 -8.00 0.09 -14.14
CA TYR A 233 -8.36 0.24 -15.55
C TYR A 233 -8.71 1.70 -15.87
N LEU A 234 -9.59 2.31 -15.07
CA LEU A 234 -9.99 3.71 -15.24
C LEU A 234 -8.80 4.66 -15.07
N ASP A 235 -7.99 4.48 -14.02
CA ASP A 235 -6.80 5.28 -13.74
C ASP A 235 -5.82 5.28 -14.93
N PHE A 236 -5.65 4.14 -15.60
CA PHE A 236 -4.75 4.03 -16.75
C PHE A 236 -5.15 4.98 -17.90
N PHE A 237 -6.45 5.17 -18.14
CA PHE A 237 -6.95 6.06 -19.19
C PHE A 237 -7.17 7.50 -18.72
N LEU A 238 -7.62 7.69 -17.47
CA LEU A 238 -7.98 9.00 -16.95
C LEU A 238 -6.76 9.80 -16.46
N LEU A 239 -5.77 9.16 -15.82
CA LEU A 239 -4.60 9.87 -15.29
C LEU A 239 -3.80 10.62 -16.36
N PRO A 240 -3.57 10.07 -17.58
CA PRO A 240 -2.93 10.84 -18.65
C PRO A 240 -3.70 12.12 -19.00
N ILE A 241 -5.03 12.08 -19.03
CA ILE A 241 -5.89 13.24 -19.34
C ILE A 241 -5.84 14.28 -18.20
N VAL A 242 -5.81 13.82 -16.96
CA VAL A 242 -5.64 14.70 -15.80
C VAL A 242 -4.28 15.39 -15.83
N LYS A 243 -3.24 14.71 -16.31
CA LYS A 243 -1.87 15.25 -16.41
C LYS A 243 -1.67 16.28 -17.51
N THR A 244 -2.57 16.37 -18.50
CA THR A 244 -2.50 17.42 -19.54
C THR A 244 -3.07 18.75 -19.08
N GLN A 245 -3.79 18.79 -17.95
CA GLN A 245 -4.38 20.01 -17.43
C GLN A 245 -3.28 20.98 -16.99
N THR A 246 -3.45 22.26 -17.32
CA THR A 246 -2.50 23.32 -16.93
C THR A 246 -2.40 23.50 -15.42
N THR A 247 -3.44 23.11 -14.69
CA THR A 247 -3.51 23.15 -13.22
C THR A 247 -2.95 21.89 -12.54
N TYR A 248 -2.46 20.91 -13.31
CA TYR A 248 -1.96 19.67 -12.76
C TYR A 248 -0.66 19.88 -11.96
N ILE A 249 -0.69 19.46 -10.70
CA ILE A 249 0.46 19.44 -9.78
C ILE A 249 0.65 18.00 -9.31
N SER A 250 1.82 17.40 -9.56
CA SER A 250 2.04 15.98 -9.29
C SER A 250 2.25 15.65 -7.81
N ASP A 251 2.89 16.56 -7.09
CA ASP A 251 3.29 16.39 -5.68
C ASP A 251 3.77 17.72 -5.08
N THR A 252 4.01 17.73 -3.76
CA THR A 252 4.53 18.89 -3.03
C THR A 252 5.83 19.43 -3.63
N GLY A 253 6.72 18.56 -4.12
CA GLY A 253 7.96 18.99 -4.75
C GLY A 253 7.73 19.69 -6.08
N SER A 254 6.78 19.21 -6.89
CA SER A 254 6.37 19.87 -8.13
C SER A 254 5.75 21.23 -7.88
N PHE A 255 4.98 21.37 -6.80
CA PHE A 255 4.40 22.64 -6.38
C PHE A 255 5.48 23.64 -5.95
N ILE A 256 6.44 23.21 -5.11
CA ILE A 256 7.56 24.07 -4.69
C ILE A 256 8.34 24.57 -5.92
N ARG A 257 8.68 23.68 -6.85
CA ARG A 257 9.36 24.06 -8.11
C ARG A 257 8.54 25.02 -8.98
N LEU A 258 7.21 24.92 -8.94
CA LEU A 258 6.32 25.85 -9.63
C LEU A 258 6.40 27.24 -8.99
N LEU A 259 6.31 27.31 -7.65
CA LEU A 259 6.40 28.56 -6.90
C LEU A 259 7.75 29.24 -7.07
N GLU A 260 8.86 28.50 -6.96
CA GLU A 260 10.22 29.04 -7.14
C GLU A 260 10.46 29.64 -8.54
N LYS A 261 9.75 29.13 -9.56
CA LYS A 261 9.81 29.65 -10.92
C LYS A 261 8.84 30.80 -11.18
N SER A 262 7.86 30.99 -10.30
CA SER A 262 6.84 32.02 -10.46
C SER A 262 7.42 33.36 -10.02
N LYS A 263 7.43 34.35 -10.92
CA LYS A 263 7.75 35.73 -10.54
C LYS A 263 6.51 36.32 -9.87
N ILE A 264 6.63 36.67 -8.60
CA ILE A 264 5.60 37.41 -7.88
C ILE A 264 5.80 38.88 -8.26
N GLU A 265 4.76 39.55 -8.77
CA GLU A 265 4.83 40.98 -9.08
C GLU A 265 4.99 41.77 -7.78
N THR A 266 5.84 42.81 -7.81
CA THR A 266 6.28 43.57 -6.63
C THR A 266 5.16 44.22 -5.84
N ASP A 267 3.98 44.39 -6.45
CA ASP A 267 2.81 45.03 -5.83
C ASP A 267 1.74 44.03 -5.35
N THR A 268 2.08 42.74 -5.28
CA THR A 268 1.16 41.71 -4.79
C THR A 268 1.17 41.70 -3.25
N LEU A 269 0.09 42.17 -2.62
CA LEU A 269 -0.13 42.02 -1.18
C LEU A 269 -0.51 40.55 -0.87
N LEU A 270 0.23 39.92 0.04
CA LEU A 270 -0.05 38.61 0.62
C LEU A 270 -1.05 38.68 1.77
#